data_AF-A0A1U7WBC7-F1
#
_entry.id   AF-A0A1U7WBC7-F1
#
_cell.length_a   1.000
_cell.length_b   1.000
_cell.length_c   1.000
_cell.angle_alpha   90.00
_cell.angle_beta   90.00
_cell.angle_gamma   90.00
#
_symmetry.space_group_name_H-M   'P 1'
#
loop_
_entity.id
_entity.type
_entity.pdbx_description
1 polymer ?
#
loop_
_entity_poly.entity_id
_entity_poly.type
_entity_poly.pdbx_seq_one_letter_code
_entity_poly.pdbx_strand_id
1 'polypeptide(L)'
;MVDNINILGSIPKYNSISEEGGIKEQDRLLPIANVGRIMKQILPQNAKISKEAKETMQECVSEFISFVTGEASDKCHKEKRKTVNGDDTCWALGSLGFDNYAEPLKRYLHRYRESEGEKANQNKAATGNNNTGEREKDEPQRKSTVLLTQCRNLQGRFYGP
;
A
#
# COMPACT_ATOMS: atom_id res chain seq x y z
N MET A 1 -10.50 40.73 -7.99
CA MET A 1 -9.04 40.53 -7.98
C MET A 1 -8.81 39.31 -7.12
N VAL A 2 -8.77 38.12 -7.73
CA VAL A 2 -8.56 36.87 -7.01
C VAL A 2 -7.07 36.57 -7.11
N ASP A 3 -6.41 36.47 -5.96
CA ASP A 3 -4.99 36.23 -5.90
C ASP A 3 -4.69 34.81 -6.36
N ASN A 4 -3.97 34.73 -7.49
CA ASN A 4 -3.38 33.51 -8.00
C ASN A 4 -2.27 33.08 -7.03
N ILE A 5 -2.57 32.11 -6.16
CA ILE A 5 -1.53 31.45 -5.35
C ILE A 5 -0.73 30.54 -6.28
N ASN A 6 0.42 31.03 -6.70
CA ASN A 6 1.40 30.33 -7.50
C ASN A 6 2.19 29.35 -6.60
N ILE A 7 1.65 28.15 -6.34
CA ILE A 7 2.37 27.08 -5.61
C ILE A 7 3.29 26.29 -6.56
N LEU A 8 4.07 27.00 -7.38
CA LEU A 8 5.07 26.42 -8.29
C LEU A 8 6.47 27.00 -8.06
N GLY A 9 6.76 27.40 -6.83
CA GLY A 9 8.11 27.71 -6.37
C GLY A 9 8.76 26.50 -5.72
N SER A 10 9.53 25.73 -6.50
CA SER A 10 10.54 24.78 -6.03
C SER A 10 10.05 23.46 -5.40
N ILE A 11 9.39 22.61 -6.19
CA ILE A 11 9.47 21.16 -5.97
C ILE A 11 10.72 20.67 -6.71
N PRO A 12 11.72 20.08 -6.04
CA PRO A 12 12.85 19.46 -6.71
C PRO A 12 12.33 18.40 -7.68
N LYS A 13 12.66 18.55 -8.97
CA LYS A 13 12.37 17.52 -9.96
C LYS A 13 13.11 16.26 -9.54
N TYR A 14 12.39 15.25 -9.08
CA TYR A 14 13.00 13.94 -8.85
C TYR A 14 13.37 13.36 -10.21
N ASN A 15 14.67 13.19 -10.44
CA ASN A 15 15.21 12.72 -11.71
C ASN A 15 14.64 11.34 -12.07
N SER A 16 14.27 11.20 -13.34
CA SER A 16 13.97 9.96 -14.05
C SER A 16 14.99 8.87 -13.68
N ILE A 17 14.52 7.80 -13.04
CA ILE A 17 15.33 6.63 -12.72
C ILE A 17 15.48 5.79 -13.99
N SER A 18 16.67 5.85 -14.58
CA SER A 18 17.16 4.92 -15.59
C SER A 18 17.08 3.47 -15.09
N GLU A 19 16.66 2.58 -15.97
CA GLU A 19 16.39 1.17 -15.73
C GLU A 19 17.56 0.38 -15.14
N GLU A 20 17.28 -0.42 -14.11
CA GLU A 20 17.92 -1.72 -13.95
C GLU A 20 16.94 -2.67 -13.21
N GLY A 21 16.51 -3.72 -13.91
CA GLY A 21 15.57 -4.74 -13.43
C GLY A 21 14.12 -4.51 -13.86
N GLY A 22 13.81 -4.87 -15.12
CA GLY A 22 12.59 -4.58 -15.88
C GLY A 22 11.25 -4.96 -15.24
N ILE A 23 10.79 -4.12 -14.31
CA ILE A 23 9.38 -3.98 -13.98
C ILE A 23 8.95 -2.68 -14.64
N LYS A 24 8.01 -2.75 -15.60
CA LYS A 24 7.54 -1.56 -16.29
C LYS A 24 6.95 -0.60 -15.26
N GLU A 25 7.18 0.69 -15.42
CA GLU A 25 6.64 1.71 -14.50
C GLU A 25 5.12 1.58 -14.31
N GLN A 26 4.41 1.22 -15.38
CA GLN A 26 2.97 0.91 -15.34
C GLN A 26 2.58 -0.25 -14.43
N ASP A 27 3.45 -1.25 -14.23
CA ASP A 27 3.17 -2.40 -13.34
C ASP A 27 3.21 -1.99 -11.86
N ARG A 28 3.76 -0.81 -11.54
CA ARG A 28 3.86 -0.26 -10.18
C ARG A 28 2.68 0.64 -9.84
N LEU A 29 1.91 1.07 -10.83
CA LEU A 29 0.79 2.00 -10.66
C LEU A 29 -0.52 1.25 -10.45
N LEU A 30 -1.41 1.81 -9.63
CA LEU A 30 -2.78 1.31 -9.51
C LEU A 30 -3.56 1.58 -10.80
N PRO A 31 -4.54 0.74 -11.19
CA PRO A 31 -5.35 1.02 -12.37
C PRO A 31 -6.02 2.41 -12.31
N ILE A 32 -5.78 3.23 -13.34
CA ILE A 32 -6.26 4.63 -13.40
C ILE A 32 -7.77 4.75 -13.22
N ALA A 33 -8.53 3.74 -13.67
CA ALA A 33 -9.98 3.67 -13.51
C ALA A 33 -10.41 3.56 -12.04
N ASN A 34 -9.65 2.80 -11.24
CA ASN A 34 -9.94 2.63 -9.81
C ASN A 34 -9.64 3.94 -9.05
N VAL A 35 -8.52 4.60 -9.36
CA VAL A 35 -8.17 5.92 -8.81
C VAL A 35 -9.27 6.93 -9.14
N GLY A 36 -9.66 7.03 -10.41
CA GLY A 36 -10.71 7.94 -10.85
C GLY A 36 -12.07 7.68 -10.19
N ARG A 37 -12.43 6.42 -9.96
CA ARG A 37 -13.68 6.05 -9.26
C ARG A 37 -13.68 6.53 -7.81
N ILE A 38 -12.58 6.36 -7.08
CA ILE A 38 -12.46 6.78 -5.68
C ILE A 38 -12.47 8.30 -5.58
N MET A 39 -11.66 8.99 -6.41
CA MET A 39 -11.66 10.46 -6.45
C MET A 39 -13.06 11.03 -6.67
N LYS A 40 -13.89 10.37 -7.47
CA LYS A 40 -15.25 10.79 -7.78
C LYS A 40 -16.24 10.64 -6.61
N GLN A 41 -15.97 9.77 -5.64
CA GLN A 41 -16.88 9.52 -4.50
C GLN A 41 -17.06 10.72 -3.59
N ILE A 42 -16.06 11.60 -3.53
CA ILE A 42 -16.09 12.82 -2.70
C ILE A 42 -16.53 14.06 -3.48
N LEU A 43 -16.88 13.92 -4.76
CA LEU A 43 -17.25 15.01 -5.64
C LEU A 43 -18.74 14.96 -6.02
N PRO A 44 -19.36 16.11 -6.37
CA PRO A 44 -20.70 16.13 -6.94
C PRO A 44 -20.85 15.25 -8.18
N GLN A 45 -22.05 14.73 -8.42
CA GLN A 45 -22.32 13.76 -9.50
C GLN A 45 -21.91 14.26 -10.89
N ASN A 46 -22.08 15.54 -11.18
CA ASN A 46 -21.75 16.18 -12.45
C ASN A 46 -20.28 16.67 -12.57
N ALA A 47 -19.48 16.61 -11.51
CA ALA A 47 -18.08 17.06 -11.55
C ALA A 47 -17.24 16.27 -12.57
N LYS A 48 -16.29 16.92 -13.24
CA LYS A 48 -15.35 16.24 -14.15
C LYS A 48 -13.96 16.24 -13.50
N ILE A 49 -13.24 15.13 -13.66
CA ILE A 49 -11.84 15.01 -13.23
C ILE A 49 -11.03 14.89 -14.52
N SER A 50 -10.05 15.78 -14.70
CA SER A 50 -9.18 15.77 -15.87
C SER A 50 -8.32 14.50 -15.92
N LYS A 51 -7.70 14.24 -17.06
CA LYS A 51 -6.79 13.09 -17.21
C LYS A 51 -5.56 13.29 -16.33
N GLU A 52 -4.98 14.47 -16.39
CA GLU A 52 -3.76 14.87 -15.68
C GLU A 52 -3.96 14.75 -14.16
N ALA A 53 -5.11 15.17 -13.63
CA ALA A 53 -5.40 15.03 -12.20
C ALA A 53 -5.47 13.56 -11.75
N LYS A 54 -5.96 12.65 -12.60
CA LYS A 54 -5.98 11.21 -12.28
C LYS A 54 -4.57 10.63 -12.30
N GLU A 55 -3.74 11.02 -13.27
CA GLU A 55 -2.35 10.57 -13.40
C GLU A 55 -1.52 11.05 -12.20
N THR A 56 -1.62 12.33 -11.83
CA THR A 56 -0.96 12.86 -10.62
C THR A 56 -1.41 12.11 -9.36
N MET A 57 -2.72 11.88 -9.17
CA MET A 57 -3.19 11.13 -8.01
C MET A 57 -2.75 9.65 -8.03
N GLN A 58 -2.62 9.04 -9.21
CA GLN A 58 -2.12 7.67 -9.37
C GLN A 58 -0.64 7.56 -8.95
N GLU A 59 0.18 8.55 -9.29
CA GLU A 59 1.56 8.65 -8.82
C GLU A 59 1.60 8.86 -7.30
N CYS A 60 0.87 9.85 -6.78
CA CYS A 60 0.84 10.17 -5.35
C CYS A 60 0.39 8.98 -4.49
N VAL A 61 -0.64 8.25 -4.90
CA VAL A 61 -1.13 7.09 -4.12
C VAL A 61 -0.14 5.93 -4.15
N SER A 62 0.57 5.74 -5.28
CA SER A 62 1.58 4.69 -5.41
C SER A 62 2.80 5.00 -4.53
N GLU A 63 3.18 6.28 -4.47
CA GLU A 63 4.21 6.77 -3.55
C GLU A 63 3.76 6.64 -2.09
N PHE A 64 2.51 7.02 -1.76
CA PHE A 64 1.97 6.87 -0.41
C PHE A 64 2.01 5.42 0.09
N ILE A 65 1.65 4.45 -0.77
CA ILE A 65 1.77 3.02 -0.43
C ILE A 65 3.23 2.67 -0.13
N SER A 66 4.16 3.11 -0.98
CA SER A 66 5.59 2.85 -0.79
C SER A 66 6.12 3.49 0.50
N PHE A 67 5.67 4.70 0.82
CA PHE A 67 6.06 5.44 2.02
C PHE A 67 5.59 4.74 3.30
N VAL A 68 4.30 4.43 3.40
CA VAL A 68 3.73 3.76 4.59
C VAL A 68 4.29 2.35 4.76
N THR A 69 4.44 1.60 3.65
CA THR A 69 5.00 0.24 3.72
C THR A 69 6.50 0.23 4.03
N GLY A 70 7.25 1.26 3.60
CA GLY A 70 8.63 1.48 4.02
C GLY A 70 8.74 1.66 5.54
N GLU A 71 7.95 2.58 6.12
CA GLU A 71 7.95 2.84 7.57
C GLU A 71 7.55 1.60 8.39
N ALA A 72 6.51 0.87 7.93
CA ALA A 72 6.08 -0.38 8.54
C ALA A 72 7.15 -1.48 8.44
N SER A 73 7.85 -1.56 7.31
CA SER A 73 8.97 -2.48 7.10
C SER A 73 10.12 -2.18 8.06
N ASP A 74 10.48 -0.91 8.24
CA ASP A 74 11.54 -0.49 9.16
C ASP A 74 11.22 -0.92 10.61
N LYS A 75 9.98 -0.71 11.05
CA LYS A 75 9.51 -1.18 12.36
C LYS A 75 9.61 -2.69 12.51
N CYS A 76 9.12 -3.44 11.52
CA CYS A 76 9.20 -4.89 11.49
C CYS A 76 10.66 -5.39 11.60
N HIS A 77 11.57 -4.81 10.84
CA HIS A 77 12.98 -5.18 10.86
C HIS A 77 13.67 -4.80 12.18
N LYS A 78 13.37 -3.63 12.76
CA LYS A 78 13.85 -3.23 14.10
C LYS A 78 13.43 -4.24 15.18
N GLU A 79 12.28 -4.89 15.01
CA GLU A 79 11.78 -5.96 15.89
C GLU A 79 12.29 -7.36 15.51
N LYS A 80 13.27 -7.47 14.60
CA LYS A 80 13.85 -8.72 14.11
C LYS A 80 12.84 -9.67 13.46
N ARG A 81 11.73 -9.13 12.95
CA ARG A 81 10.73 -9.88 12.19
C ARG A 81 11.01 -9.76 10.69
N LYS A 82 10.73 -10.83 9.95
CA LYS A 82 10.89 -10.89 8.48
C LYS A 82 9.59 -10.60 7.71
N THR A 83 8.46 -10.53 8.42
CA THR A 83 7.13 -10.39 7.83
C THR A 83 6.42 -9.23 8.49
N VAL A 84 6.08 -8.24 7.68
CA VAL A 84 5.24 -7.10 8.05
C VAL A 84 3.83 -7.61 8.33
N ASN A 85 3.24 -7.20 9.43
CA ASN A 85 1.87 -7.55 9.81
C ASN A 85 0.96 -6.30 9.85
N GLY A 86 -0.33 -6.49 10.17
CA GLY A 86 -1.29 -5.39 10.23
C GLY A 86 -1.02 -4.38 11.36
N ASP A 87 -0.37 -4.78 12.46
CA ASP A 87 -0.04 -3.89 13.57
C ASP A 87 1.10 -2.94 13.17
N ASP A 88 2.05 -3.39 12.35
CA ASP A 88 3.11 -2.55 11.78
C ASP A 88 2.55 -1.41 10.94
N THR A 89 1.54 -1.71 10.11
CA THR A 89 0.87 -0.69 9.29
C THR A 89 0.10 0.31 10.15
N CYS A 90 -0.58 -0.17 11.20
CA CYS A 90 -1.28 0.72 12.14
C CYS A 90 -0.30 1.63 12.91
N TRP A 91 0.87 1.10 13.30
CA TRP A 91 1.93 1.87 13.94
C TRP A 91 2.52 2.91 12.98
N ALA A 92 2.84 2.51 11.75
CA ALA A 92 3.41 3.39 10.73
C ALA A 92 2.51 4.60 10.48
N LEU A 93 1.20 4.40 10.32
CA LEU A 93 0.27 5.51 10.14
C LEU A 93 0.28 6.49 11.32
N GLY A 94 0.36 6.01 12.57
CA GLY A 94 0.49 6.89 13.74
C GLY A 94 1.83 7.64 13.76
N SER A 95 2.94 6.93 13.50
CA SER A 95 4.29 7.51 13.47
C SER A 95 4.41 8.63 12.42
N LEU A 96 3.74 8.46 11.28
CA LEU A 96 3.73 9.41 10.16
C LEU A 96 2.73 10.58 10.33
N GLY A 97 1.99 10.63 11.45
CA GLY A 97 1.02 11.70 11.74
C GLY A 97 -0.36 11.52 11.08
N PHE A 98 -0.68 10.32 10.61
CA PHE A 98 -1.99 9.95 10.05
C PHE A 98 -2.92 9.35 11.13
N ASP A 99 -2.93 9.90 12.35
CA ASP A 99 -3.67 9.35 13.50
C ASP A 99 -5.17 9.14 13.23
N ASN A 100 -5.77 10.08 12.48
CA ASN A 100 -7.18 10.01 12.05
C ASN A 100 -7.48 8.77 11.19
N TYR A 101 -6.47 8.16 10.57
CA TYR A 101 -6.57 6.92 9.80
C TYR A 101 -6.08 5.69 10.58
N ALA A 102 -5.09 5.86 11.45
CA ALA A 102 -4.55 4.78 12.28
C ALA A 102 -5.63 4.16 13.18
N GLU A 103 -6.45 4.98 13.82
CA GLU A 103 -7.45 4.49 14.77
C GLU A 103 -8.62 3.72 14.13
N PRO A 104 -9.23 4.21 13.01
CA PRO A 104 -10.15 3.39 12.23
C PRO A 104 -9.52 2.09 11.71
N LEU A 105 -8.25 2.13 11.27
CA LEU A 105 -7.58 0.94 10.74
C LEU A 105 -7.36 -0.13 11.80
N LYS A 106 -6.98 0.24 13.03
CA LYS A 106 -6.87 -0.70 14.16
C LYS A 106 -8.20 -1.37 14.47
N ARG A 107 -9.31 -0.61 14.49
CA ARG A 107 -10.66 -1.16 14.69
C ARG A 107 -11.05 -2.14 13.59
N TYR A 108 -10.72 -1.81 12.34
CA TYR A 108 -10.92 -2.71 11.21
C TYR A 108 -10.10 -4.00 11.37
N LEU A 109 -8.81 -3.89 11.72
CA LEU A 109 -7.93 -5.04 11.91
C LEU A 109 -8.43 -5.97 13.03
N HIS A 110 -8.95 -5.42 14.12
CA HIS A 110 -9.55 -6.20 15.19
C HIS A 110 -10.73 -7.03 14.68
N ARG A 111 -11.70 -6.39 14.02
CA ARG A 111 -12.88 -7.06 13.44
C ARG A 111 -12.51 -8.10 12.39
N TYR A 112 -11.50 -7.80 11.58
CA TYR A 112 -10.99 -8.74 10.59
C TYR A 112 -10.47 -10.02 11.26
N ARG A 113 -9.66 -9.89 12.33
CA ARG A 113 -9.14 -11.03 13.10
C ARG A 113 -10.24 -11.86 13.76
N GLU A 114 -11.27 -11.22 14.31
CA GLU A 114 -12.45 -11.91 14.87
C GLU A 114 -13.15 -12.76 13.79
N SER A 115 -13.46 -12.15 12.64
CA SER A 115 -14.16 -12.83 11.55
C SER A 115 -13.37 -13.98 10.92
N GLU A 116 -12.04 -13.86 10.82
CA GLU A 116 -11.18 -14.94 10.32
C GLU A 116 -11.01 -16.05 11.36
N GLY A 117 -10.96 -15.71 12.65
CA GLY A 117 -10.96 -16.67 13.76
C GLY A 117 -12.23 -17.52 13.80
N GLU A 118 -13.39 -16.91 13.56
CA GLU A 118 -14.68 -17.60 13.47
C GLU A 118 -14.73 -18.61 12.30
N LYS A 119 -14.28 -18.21 11.11
CA LYS A 119 -14.20 -19.11 9.94
C LYS A 119 -13.22 -20.27 10.16
N ALA A 120 -12.10 -20.02 10.83
CA ALA A 120 -11.14 -21.07 11.19
C ALA A 120 -11.74 -22.08 12.19
N ASN A 121 -12.58 -21.63 13.12
CA ASN A 121 -13.29 -22.49 14.06
C ASN A 121 -14.41 -23.30 13.39
N GLN A 122 -15.16 -22.70 12.46
CA GLN A 122 -16.18 -23.40 11.68
C GLN A 122 -15.59 -24.48 10.77
N ASN A 123 -14.44 -24.23 10.16
CA ASN A 123 -13.73 -25.25 9.37
C ASN A 123 -13.19 -26.40 10.23
N LYS A 124 -12.77 -26.14 11.48
CA LYS A 124 -12.37 -27.19 12.42
C LYS A 124 -13.55 -28.06 12.87
N ALA A 125 -14.75 -27.47 13.01
CA ALA A 125 -15.97 -28.23 13.29
C ALA A 125 -16.44 -29.10 12.11
N ALA A 126 -16.07 -28.74 10.87
CA ALA A 126 -16.41 -29.50 9.67
C ALA A 126 -15.35 -30.54 9.24
N THR A 127 -14.12 -30.49 9.78
CA THR A 127 -13.01 -31.39 9.38
C THR A 127 -12.99 -32.68 10.21
N GLY A 128 -14.12 -33.38 10.20
CA GLY A 128 -14.27 -34.75 10.71
C GLY A 128 -14.52 -35.75 9.59
N ASN A 129 -13.94 -35.58 8.39
CA ASN A 129 -13.69 -36.68 7.44
C ASN A 129 -12.93 -36.25 6.17
N ASN A 130 -11.86 -37.01 5.92
CA ASN A 130 -11.23 -37.34 4.63
C ASN A 130 -10.24 -36.38 3.92
N ASN A 131 -9.26 -37.07 3.32
CA ASN A 131 -7.93 -36.70 2.86
C ASN A 131 -7.85 -36.06 1.46
N THR A 132 -6.72 -35.35 1.28
CA THR A 132 -5.93 -35.09 0.06
C THR A 132 -6.51 -34.29 -1.11
N GLY A 133 -5.79 -33.22 -1.47
CA GLY A 133 -5.91 -32.49 -2.73
C GLY A 133 -4.93 -31.32 -2.77
N GLU A 134 -3.74 -31.56 -3.32
CA GLU A 134 -2.71 -30.55 -3.57
C GLU A 134 -3.26 -29.44 -4.48
N ARG A 135 -3.15 -28.17 -4.05
CA ARG A 135 -3.44 -27.00 -4.88
C ARG A 135 -2.27 -26.05 -4.88
N GLU A 136 -1.80 -25.83 -6.10
CA GLU A 136 -0.84 -24.85 -6.61
C GLU A 136 -0.81 -23.54 -5.80
N LYS A 137 0.33 -23.26 -5.17
CA LYS A 137 0.59 -22.04 -4.38
C LYS A 137 1.66 -21.22 -5.09
N ASP A 138 1.33 -20.32 -6.00
CA ASP A 138 2.39 -19.41 -6.49
C ASP A 138 2.02 -18.03 -7.05
N GLU A 139 0.92 -17.40 -6.61
CA GLU A 139 0.58 -16.04 -7.07
C GLU A 139 0.59 -14.92 -6.01
N PRO A 140 0.20 -15.14 -4.73
CA PRO A 140 0.29 -14.11 -3.70
C PRO A 140 1.74 -13.79 -3.28
N GLN A 141 2.61 -14.80 -3.36
CA GLN A 141 3.99 -14.73 -2.89
C GLN A 141 4.86 -13.85 -3.81
N ARG A 142 4.63 -13.86 -5.14
CA ARG A 142 5.39 -13.06 -6.09
C ARG A 142 5.17 -11.56 -5.89
N LYS A 143 3.92 -11.10 -5.70
CA LYS A 143 3.63 -9.67 -5.51
C LYS A 143 4.18 -9.13 -4.18
N SER A 144 4.09 -9.94 -3.11
CA SER A 144 4.70 -9.63 -1.81
C SER A 144 6.23 -9.57 -1.90
N THR A 145 6.85 -10.49 -2.66
CA THR A 145 8.30 -10.49 -2.89
C THR A 145 8.75 -9.27 -3.70
N VAL A 146 7.96 -8.82 -4.68
CA VAL A 146 8.26 -7.61 -5.46
C VAL A 146 8.20 -6.36 -4.59
N LEU A 147 7.16 -6.20 -3.75
CA LEU A 147 7.06 -5.08 -2.81
C LEU A 147 8.19 -5.10 -1.75
N LEU A 148 8.53 -6.27 -1.22
CA LEU A 148 9.65 -6.41 -0.28
C LEU A 148 11.01 -6.16 -0.94
N THR A 149 11.17 -6.51 -2.22
CA THR A 149 12.38 -6.21 -3.01
C THR A 149 12.48 -4.71 -3.29
N GLN A 150 11.35 -4.06 -3.60
CA GLN A 150 11.27 -2.60 -3.76
C GLN A 150 11.65 -1.88 -2.46
N CYS A 151 11.14 -2.34 -1.31
CA CYS A 151 11.49 -1.81 0.01
C CYS A 151 12.98 -2.00 0.35
N ARG A 152 13.54 -3.19 0.05
CA ARG A 152 14.96 -3.49 0.30
C ARG A 152 15.90 -2.66 -0.60
N ASN A 153 15.50 -2.40 -1.84
CA ASN A 153 16.26 -1.56 -2.77
C ASN A 153 16.21 -0.06 -2.41
N LEU A 154 15.13 0.40 -1.77
CA LEU A 154 15.02 1.74 -1.20
C LEU A 154 15.89 1.90 0.06
N GLN A 155 15.92 0.90 0.94
CA GLN A 155 16.77 0.89 2.13
C GLN A 155 18.27 0.87 1.78
N GLY A 156 18.68 0.13 0.74
CA GLY A 156 20.07 0.13 0.25
C GLY A 156 20.54 1.46 -0.35
N ARG A 157 19.62 2.32 -0.80
CA ARG A 157 19.92 3.68 -1.28
C ARG A 157 19.95 4.74 -0.18
N PHE A 158 19.19 4.56 0.90
CA PHE A 158 19.16 5.50 2.03
C PHE A 158 20.19 5.19 3.12
N TYR A 159 20.65 3.93 3.23
CA TYR A 159 21.55 3.47 4.29
C TYR A 159 22.70 2.56 3.79
N GLY A 160 23.09 2.67 2.51
CA GLY A 160 24.39 2.19 2.03
C GLY A 160 25.53 3.11 2.53
N PRO A 161 26.78 2.62 2.63
CA PRO A 161 27.83 3.27 3.41
C PRO A 161 28.12 4.72 3.04
#